data_AF-A0A0F9FZ64-F1
#
_entry.id   AF-A0A0F9FZ64-F1
#
_cell.length_a   1.000
_cell.length_b   1.000
_cell.length_c   1.000
_cell.angle_alpha   90.00
_cell.angle_beta   90.00
_cell.angle_gamma   90.00
#
_symmetry.space_group_name_H-M   'P 1'
#
loop_
_entity.id
_entity.type
_entity.pdbx_description
1 polymer ?
#
loop_
_entity_poly.entity_id
_entity_poly.type
_entity_poly.pdbx_seq_one_letter_code
_entity_poly.pdbx_strand_id
1 'polypeptide(L)'
;MSALIRHSSAGIPLSFVVKNDLAVWQQQQTTFLQNWLNSCDFATQGMALVVDPQTGVLSQVYCLVNSLDDFWLAGDLASKLPAGLYQVQECEQQL
;
A
#
# COMPACT_ATOMS: atom_id res chain seq x y z
N MET A 1 -3.27 15.71 28.32
CA MET A 1 -3.43 14.24 28.35
C MET A 1 -3.05 13.68 26.99
N SER A 2 -1.85 13.13 26.89
CA SER A 2 -1.30 12.59 25.64
C SER A 2 -1.76 11.14 25.49
N ALA A 3 -2.71 10.90 24.60
CA ALA A 3 -3.00 9.53 24.17
C ALA A 3 -1.78 9.04 23.36
N LEU A 4 -1.04 8.07 23.90
CA LEU A 4 0.18 7.51 23.30
C LEU A 4 -0.11 6.64 22.07
N ILE A 5 -1.35 6.19 21.91
CA ILE A 5 -1.86 5.50 20.73
C ILE A 5 -3.14 6.25 20.33
N ARG A 6 -3.12 6.94 19.19
CA ARG A 6 -4.31 7.57 18.63
C ARG A 6 -4.82 6.61 17.54
N HIS A 7 -5.96 5.96 17.78
CA HIS A 7 -6.71 5.31 16.70
C HIS A 7 -7.28 6.43 15.83
N SER A 8 -6.45 6.94 14.94
CA SER A 8 -6.81 7.95 13.98
C SER A 8 -7.15 7.25 12.67
N SER A 9 -8.38 7.41 12.19
CA SER A 9 -8.80 7.07 10.82
C SER A 9 -8.13 7.95 9.75
N ALA A 10 -7.00 8.56 10.09
CA ALA A 10 -6.24 9.53 9.33
C ALA A 10 -4.82 8.97 9.16
N GLY A 11 -4.70 8.00 8.27
CA GLY A 11 -3.45 7.42 7.84
C GLY A 11 -3.58 7.05 6.37
N ILE A 12 -2.48 7.10 5.65
CA ILE A 12 -2.45 6.71 4.24
C ILE A 12 -2.67 5.19 4.20
N PRO A 13 -3.72 4.71 3.51
CA PRO A 13 -4.00 3.29 3.41
C PRO A 13 -2.81 2.57 2.76
N LEU A 14 -2.32 1.56 3.45
CA LEU A 14 -1.28 0.65 2.98
C LEU A 14 -1.94 -0.70 2.72
N SER A 15 -1.91 -1.11 1.45
CA SER A 15 -2.51 -2.36 0.99
C SER A 15 -1.43 -3.30 0.45
N PHE A 16 -1.58 -4.59 0.74
CA PHE A 16 -0.69 -5.62 0.24
C PHE A 16 -1.28 -6.29 -1.00
N VAL A 17 -0.45 -6.51 -2.01
CA VAL A 17 -0.82 -7.19 -3.26
C VAL A 17 0.12 -8.36 -3.46
N VAL A 18 -0.43 -9.56 -3.57
CA VAL A 18 0.37 -10.76 -3.84
C VAL A 18 0.87 -10.70 -5.27
N LYS A 19 2.18 -10.93 -5.48
CA LYS A 19 2.80 -10.90 -6.81
C LYS A 19 2.12 -11.84 -7.80
N ASN A 20 1.64 -12.98 -7.31
CA ASN A 20 0.91 -13.97 -8.10
C ASN A 20 -0.45 -13.43 -8.62
N ASP A 21 -1.12 -12.59 -7.84
CA ASP A 21 -2.42 -12.00 -8.14
C ASP A 21 -2.33 -10.60 -8.73
N LEU A 22 -1.12 -10.03 -8.85
CA LEU A 22 -0.89 -8.67 -9.32
C LEU A 22 -1.63 -8.39 -10.64
N ALA A 23 -1.52 -9.29 -11.62
CA ALA A 23 -2.13 -9.10 -12.94
C ALA A 23 -3.67 -9.04 -12.85
N VAL A 24 -4.26 -9.93 -12.05
CA VAL A 24 -5.72 -9.99 -11.85
C VAL A 24 -6.19 -8.76 -11.07
N TRP A 25 -5.49 -8.41 -10.00
CA TRP A 25 -5.77 -7.26 -9.17
C TRP A 25 -5.67 -5.96 -9.98
N GLN A 26 -4.61 -5.77 -10.76
CA GLN A 26 -4.39 -4.59 -11.59
C GLN A 26 -5.52 -4.39 -12.61
N GLN A 27 -6.04 -5.46 -13.22
CA GLN A 27 -7.17 -5.40 -14.15
C GLN A 27 -8.48 -4.92 -13.51
N GLN A 28 -8.66 -5.13 -12.20
CA GLN A 28 -9.83 -4.65 -11.46
C GLN A 28 -9.73 -3.17 -11.06
N GLN A 29 -8.53 -2.59 -11.12
CA GLN A 29 -8.30 -1.19 -10.75
C GLN A 29 -8.65 -0.24 -11.89
N THR A 30 -8.84 1.03 -11.55
CA THR A 30 -9.11 2.09 -12.53
C THR A 30 -7.96 2.25 -13.52
N THR A 31 -8.26 2.72 -14.73
CA THR A 31 -7.26 2.97 -15.77
C THR A 31 -6.14 3.90 -15.31
N PHE A 32 -6.45 4.85 -14.42
CA PHE A 32 -5.46 5.71 -13.77
C PHE A 32 -4.44 4.90 -12.97
N LEU A 33 -4.93 4.01 -12.09
CA LEU A 33 -4.06 3.20 -11.25
C LEU A 33 -3.22 2.23 -12.08
N GLN A 34 -3.80 1.63 -13.12
CA GLN A 34 -3.08 0.73 -14.03
C GLN A 34 -1.89 1.44 -14.68
N ASN A 35 -2.13 2.63 -15.24
CA ASN A 35 -1.09 3.45 -15.86
C ASN A 35 -0.04 3.91 -14.83
N TRP A 36 -0.47 4.27 -13.63
CA TRP A 36 0.43 4.68 -12.55
C TRP A 36 1.36 3.54 -12.13
N LEU A 37 0.81 2.35 -11.87
CA LEU A 37 1.59 1.17 -11.48
C LEU A 37 2.58 0.74 -12.56
N ASN A 38 2.19 0.83 -13.83
CA ASN A 38 3.09 0.58 -14.96
C ASN A 38 4.20 1.64 -15.04
N SER A 39 3.89 2.91 -14.75
CA SER A 39 4.88 4.00 -14.77
C SER A 39 5.86 3.95 -13.60
N CYS A 40 5.43 3.41 -12.46
CA CYS A 40 6.24 3.25 -11.26
C CYS A 40 6.97 1.89 -11.19
N ASP A 41 6.97 1.10 -12.27
CA ASP A 41 7.64 -0.22 -12.31
C ASP A 41 7.31 -1.09 -11.09
N PHE A 42 6.02 -1.09 -10.68
CA PHE A 42 5.59 -1.70 -9.42
C PHE A 42 5.97 -3.18 -9.31
N ALA A 43 5.95 -3.91 -10.42
CA ALA A 43 6.36 -5.31 -10.50
C ALA A 43 7.84 -5.56 -10.14
N THR A 44 8.68 -4.53 -10.31
CA THR A 44 10.13 -4.57 -10.14
C THR A 44 10.54 -3.96 -8.79
N GLN A 45 9.99 -2.81 -8.43
CA GLN A 45 10.29 -2.14 -7.14
C GLN A 45 9.61 -2.81 -5.94
N GLY A 46 8.48 -3.48 -6.18
CA GLY A 46 7.68 -4.12 -5.14
C GLY A 46 6.94 -3.15 -4.21
N MET A 47 6.95 -1.85 -4.51
CA MET A 47 6.18 -0.83 -3.79
C MET A 47 5.74 0.26 -4.76
N ALA A 48 4.49 0.70 -4.65
CA ALA A 48 3.95 1.80 -5.44
C ALA A 48 3.27 2.81 -4.51
N LEU A 49 3.72 4.05 -4.63
CA LEU A 49 3.20 5.20 -3.93
C LEU A 49 2.19 5.89 -4.86
N VAL A 50 0.91 5.85 -4.54
CA VAL A 50 -0.15 6.46 -5.34
C VAL A 50 -0.52 7.81 -4.75
N VAL A 51 -0.31 8.85 -5.54
CA VAL A 51 -0.68 10.22 -5.17
C VAL A 51 -2.06 10.55 -5.71
N ASP A 52 -2.77 11.40 -4.98
CA ASP A 52 -4.00 11.98 -5.46
C ASP A 52 -3.68 12.98 -6.59
N PRO A 53 -4.30 12.85 -7.78
CA PRO A 53 -3.95 13.69 -8.94
C PRO A 53 -4.39 15.16 -8.80
N GLN A 54 -5.26 15.49 -7.85
CA GLN A 54 -5.73 16.87 -7.63
C GLN A 54 -4.86 17.61 -6.62
N THR A 55 -4.39 16.91 -5.58
CA THR A 55 -3.64 17.51 -4.47
C THR A 55 -2.14 17.24 -4.55
N GLY A 56 -1.71 16.21 -5.28
CA GLY A 56 -0.32 15.75 -5.35
C GLY A 56 0.17 15.10 -4.05
N VAL A 57 -0.71 14.90 -3.06
CA VAL A 57 -0.39 14.29 -1.78
C VAL A 57 -0.51 12.78 -1.90
N LEU A 58 0.35 12.05 -1.18
CA LEU A 58 0.30 10.60 -1.11
C LEU A 58 -1.05 10.15 -0.53
N SER A 59 -1.82 9.42 -1.36
CA SER A 59 -3.19 9.02 -1.07
C SER A 59 -3.27 7.54 -0.71
N GLN A 60 -2.44 6.69 -1.33
CA GLN A 60 -2.42 5.26 -1.05
C GLN A 60 -1.03 4.66 -1.30
N VAL A 61 -0.71 3.59 -0.59
CA VAL A 61 0.50 2.80 -0.82
C VAL A 61 0.14 1.35 -1.09
N TYR A 62 0.72 0.81 -2.16
CA TYR A 62 0.64 -0.61 -2.46
C TYR A 62 2.00 -1.25 -2.27
N CYS A 63 2.02 -2.40 -1.61
CA CYS A 63 3.22 -3.19 -1.41
C CYS A 63 3.04 -4.55 -2.06
N LEU A 64 3.94 -4.87 -2.98
CA LEU A 64 3.97 -6.16 -3.66
C LEU A 64 4.69 -7.16 -2.77
N VAL A 65 4.04 -8.29 -2.52
CA VAL A 65 4.53 -9.28 -1.58
C VAL A 65 4.46 -10.66 -2.21
N ASN A 66 5.41 -11.53 -1.86
CA ASN A 66 5.42 -12.88 -2.41
C ASN A 66 4.36 -13.76 -1.73
N SER A 67 4.16 -13.58 -0.42
CA SER A 67 3.10 -14.22 0.35
C SER A 67 2.63 -13.28 1.47
N LEU A 68 1.35 -13.34 1.82
CA LEU A 68 0.79 -12.64 2.99
C LEU A 68 1.12 -13.35 4.31
N ASP A 69 1.56 -14.61 4.26
CA ASP A 69 1.96 -15.41 5.43
C ASP A 69 3.34 -15.03 6.00
N ASP A 70 4.07 -14.15 5.32
CA ASP A 70 5.37 -13.70 5.80
C ASP A 70 5.17 -12.64 6.89
N PHE A 71 5.35 -13.04 8.16
CA PHE A 71 5.18 -12.17 9.32
C PHE A 71 6.14 -10.96 9.34
N TRP A 72 7.21 -10.98 8.53
CA TRP A 72 8.23 -9.92 8.47
C TRP A 72 8.07 -8.98 7.29
N LEU A 73 6.99 -9.11 6.52
CA LEU A 73 6.64 -8.22 5.40
C LEU A 73 6.75 -6.74 5.74
N ALA A 74 6.33 -6.36 6.95
CA ALA A 74 6.32 -4.98 7.42
C ALA A 74 7.68 -4.47 7.91
N GLY A 75 8.66 -5.35 8.09
CA GLY A 75 9.99 -4.99 8.60
C GLY A 75 10.77 -4.09 7.63
N ASP A 76 10.70 -4.40 6.32
CA ASP A 76 11.37 -3.63 5.29
C ASP A 76 10.60 -2.34 4.93
N LEU A 77 9.27 -2.33 5.12
CA LEU A 77 8.41 -1.17 4.87
C LEU A 77 8.83 0.05 5.69
N ALA A 78 9.18 -0.14 6.97
CA ALA A 78 9.59 0.95 7.85
C ALA A 78 10.83 1.70 7.34
N SER A 79 11.69 1.04 6.55
CA SER A 79 12.90 1.65 5.97
C SER A 79 12.67 2.31 4.61
N LYS A 80 11.64 1.87 3.88
CA LYS A 80 11.33 2.34 2.52
C LYS A 80 10.23 3.40 2.46
N LEU A 81 9.36 3.44 3.46
CA LEU A 81 8.28 4.43 3.51
C LEU A 81 8.83 5.80 3.94
N PRO A 82 8.44 6.89 3.25
CA PRO A 82 8.76 8.23 3.71
C PRO A 82 8.09 8.53 5.06
N ALA A 83 8.56 9.56 5.75
CA ALA A 83 7.99 9.94 7.04
C ALA A 83 6.50 10.28 6.90
N GLY A 84 5.63 9.52 7.56
CA GLY A 84 4.19 9.67 7.43
C GLY A 84 3.41 8.76 8.38
N LEU A 85 2.10 8.99 8.45
CA LEU A 85 1.14 8.12 9.13
C LEU A 85 0.57 7.15 8.10
N TYR A 86 0.86 5.87 8.25
CA TYR A 86 0.35 4.80 7.40
C TYR A 86 -0.58 3.91 8.19
N GLN A 87 -1.68 3.52 7.56
CA GLN A 87 -2.61 2.56 8.13
C GLN A 87 -2.58 1.30 7.29
N VAL A 88 -2.08 0.21 7.88
CA VAL A 88 -2.18 -1.11 7.24
C VAL A 88 -3.64 -1.47 7.16
N GLN A 89 -4.15 -1.59 5.94
CA GLN A 89 -5.53 -1.99 5.72
C GLN A 89 -5.57 -3.52 5.88
N GLU A 90 -6.14 -3.97 7.00
CA GLU A 90 -6.27 -5.39 7.30
C GLU A 90 -7.00 -6.07 6.14
N CYS A 91 -6.43 -7.16 5.61
CA CYS A 91 -7.22 -8.17 4.91
C CYS A 91 -8.22 -8.66 5.96
N GLU A 92 -9.47 -8.20 5.87
CA GLU A 92 -10.56 -8.67 6.72
C GLU A 92 -10.62 -10.21 6.61
N GLN A 93 -9.99 -10.91 7.54
CA GLN A 93 -10.34 -12.29 7.84
C GLN A 93 -11.69 -12.20 8.54
N GLN A 94 -12.75 -12.24 7.73
CA GLN A 94 -14.09 -12.52 8.22
C GLN A 94 -14.04 -13.88 8.93
N LEU A 95 -14.04 -13.84 10.26
CA LEU A 95 -14.35 -14.96 11.15
C LEU A 95 -15.84 -15.30 11.07
#